data_AF-A0AAN7CNP6-F1
#
_entry.id   AF-A0AAN7CNP6-F1
#
_cell.length_a   1.000
_cell.length_b   1.000
_cell.length_c   1.000
_cell.angle_alpha   90.00
_cell.angle_beta   90.00
_cell.angle_gamma   90.00
#
_symmetry.space_group_name_H-M   'P 1'
#
loop_
_entity.id
_entity.type
_entity.pdbx_description
1 polymer ?
#
loop_
_entity_poly.entity_id
_entity_poly.type
_entity_poly.pdbx_seq_one_letter_code
_entity_poly.pdbx_strand_id
1 'polypeptide(L)'
;MAIQDTLNSLIWAVFSSLAPYHLLFYSTLLGTELFQSFVNTKVCFVALPRSAFTTLQKRIFPIYFWTQTTLVILSALTFPPDGIASLVVRKTDGILYAVALGAAMLNLMVYGSQTQRAMVDCVHQGTRDRLSVEERPVSNGLSPEMVRLRKVFSRAHAMTIHLNLVSIGAMLVYGWRLGSRLSVETQ
;
A
#
# COMPACT_ATOMS: atom_id res chain seq x y z
N MET A 1 -12.17 -37.02 -25.60
CA MET A 1 -13.49 -36.56 -25.11
C MET A 1 -13.36 -36.05 -23.67
N ALA A 2 -13.07 -36.90 -22.68
CA ALA A 2 -12.93 -36.49 -21.27
C ALA A 2 -12.00 -35.29 -21.01
N ILE A 3 -10.81 -35.24 -21.64
CA ILE A 3 -9.85 -34.13 -21.46
C ILE A 3 -10.41 -32.79 -21.98
N GLN A 4 -11.08 -32.81 -23.14
CA GLN A 4 -11.68 -31.62 -23.74
C GLN A 4 -12.84 -31.10 -22.89
N ASP A 5 -13.65 -32.00 -22.32
CA ASP A 5 -14.77 -31.64 -21.45
C ASP A 5 -14.27 -31.08 -20.09
N THR A 6 -13.17 -31.61 -19.53
CA THR A 6 -12.50 -31.00 -18.38
C THR A 6 -11.90 -29.63 -18.70
N LEU A 7 -11.30 -29.45 -19.87
CA LEU A 7 -10.75 -28.14 -20.27
C LEU A 7 -11.87 -27.12 -20.47
N ASN A 8 -12.95 -27.50 -21.15
CA ASN A 8 -14.10 -26.64 -21.37
C ASN A 8 -14.79 -26.26 -20.05
N SER A 9 -14.96 -27.21 -19.12
CA SER A 9 -15.53 -26.93 -17.80
C SER A 9 -14.63 -26.07 -16.93
N LEU A 10 -13.31 -26.25 -16.99
CA LEU A 10 -12.34 -25.37 -16.32
C LEU A 10 -12.40 -23.95 -16.88
N ILE A 11 -12.39 -23.79 -18.21
CA ILE A 11 -12.52 -22.51 -18.90
C ILE A 11 -13.83 -21.83 -18.47
N TRP A 12 -14.94 -22.55 -18.51
CA TRP A 12 -16.24 -22.01 -18.11
C TRP A 12 -16.27 -21.62 -16.62
N ALA A 13 -15.73 -22.44 -15.73
CA ALA A 13 -15.66 -22.12 -14.29
C ALA A 13 -14.77 -20.90 -14.00
N VAL A 14 -13.66 -20.74 -14.75
CA VAL A 14 -12.75 -19.60 -14.62
C VAL A 14 -13.40 -18.31 -15.11
N PHE A 15 -14.08 -18.32 -16.27
CA PHE A 15 -14.65 -17.11 -16.86
C PHE A 15 -16.06 -16.75 -16.35
N SER A 16 -16.79 -17.71 -15.78
CA SER A 16 -18.17 -17.49 -15.32
C SER A 16 -18.30 -17.10 -13.85
N SER A 17 -17.19 -17.08 -13.10
CA SER A 17 -17.21 -16.70 -11.68
C SER A 17 -16.21 -15.59 -11.38
N LEU A 18 -16.66 -14.53 -10.71
CA LEU A 18 -15.78 -13.46 -10.23
C LEU A 18 -14.99 -13.87 -8.98
N ALA A 19 -15.38 -14.94 -8.29
CA ALA A 19 -14.82 -15.31 -6.99
C ALA A 19 -13.31 -15.64 -7.02
N PRO A 20 -12.76 -16.39 -8.00
CA PRO A 20 -11.32 -16.66 -8.07
C PRO A 20 -10.49 -15.38 -8.26
N TYR A 21 -10.95 -14.48 -9.14
CA TYR A 21 -10.30 -13.19 -9.36
C TYR A 21 -10.31 -12.31 -8.11
N HIS A 22 -11.45 -12.27 -7.42
CA HIS A 22 -11.57 -11.57 -6.16
C HIS A 22 -10.57 -12.06 -5.13
N LEU A 23 -10.47 -13.38 -4.96
CA LEU A 23 -9.55 -14.00 -4.01
C LEU A 23 -8.09 -13.68 -4.37
N LEU A 24 -7.73 -13.70 -5.66
CA LEU A 24 -6.39 -13.33 -6.12
C LEU A 24 -6.07 -11.86 -5.84
N PHE A 25 -6.96 -10.93 -6.22
CA PHE A 25 -6.71 -9.50 -6.01
C PHE A 25 -6.69 -9.13 -4.52
N TYR A 26 -7.64 -9.67 -3.75
CA TYR A 26 -7.71 -9.49 -2.30
C TYR A 26 -6.45 -10.04 -1.60
N SER A 27 -6.05 -11.27 -1.91
CA SER A 27 -4.88 -11.90 -1.25
C SER A 27 -3.59 -11.20 -1.65
N THR A 28 -3.47 -10.79 -2.91
CA THR A 28 -2.30 -10.02 -3.40
C THR A 28 -2.23 -8.65 -2.73
N LEU A 29 -3.36 -7.97 -2.55
CA LEU A 29 -3.44 -6.71 -1.82
C LEU A 29 -2.92 -6.87 -0.39
N LEU A 30 -3.54 -7.76 0.37
CA LEU A 30 -3.20 -7.96 1.78
C LEU A 30 -1.74 -8.42 1.94
N GLY A 31 -1.29 -9.36 1.11
CA GLY A 31 0.09 -9.82 1.10
C GLY A 31 1.09 -8.70 0.78
N THR A 32 0.79 -7.87 -0.22
CA THR A 32 1.62 -6.72 -0.59
C THR A 32 1.71 -5.69 0.54
N GLU A 33 0.59 -5.39 1.21
CA GLU A 33 0.56 -4.45 2.32
C GLU A 33 1.36 -4.95 3.54
N LEU A 34 1.15 -6.21 3.93
CA LEU A 34 1.84 -6.82 5.06
C LEU A 34 3.35 -6.94 4.80
N PHE A 35 3.73 -7.45 3.63
CA PHE A 35 5.14 -7.63 3.28
C PHE A 35 5.85 -6.29 3.17
N GLN A 36 5.28 -5.31 2.46
CA GLN A 36 5.91 -4.01 2.31
C GLN A 36 6.09 -3.28 3.64
N SER A 37 5.06 -3.29 4.50
CA SER A 37 5.04 -2.50 5.74
C SER A 37 5.93 -3.10 6.83
N PHE A 38 5.81 -4.40 7.06
CA PHE A 38 6.42 -5.04 8.22
C PHE A 38 7.75 -5.72 7.92
N VAL A 39 7.94 -6.18 6.68
CA VAL A 39 9.13 -6.94 6.28
C VAL A 39 10.08 -6.08 5.46
N ASN A 40 9.70 -5.72 4.23
CA ASN A 40 10.58 -5.05 3.27
C ASN A 40 11.15 -3.73 3.82
N THR A 41 10.28 -2.86 4.34
CA THR A 41 10.72 -1.56 4.89
C THR A 41 11.69 -1.73 6.06
N LYS A 42 11.42 -2.67 6.97
CA LYS A 42 12.26 -2.92 8.15
C LYS A 42 13.63 -3.50 7.76
N VAL A 43 13.63 -4.51 6.88
CA VAL A 43 14.87 -5.13 6.38
C VAL A 43 15.72 -4.10 5.67
N CYS A 44 15.15 -3.34 4.73
CA CYS A 44 15.90 -2.31 4.00
C CYS A 44 16.40 -1.19 4.92
N PHE A 45 15.64 -0.80 5.95
CA PHE A 45 16.07 0.24 6.89
C PHE A 45 17.29 -0.18 7.70
N VAL A 46 17.38 -1.46 8.08
CA VAL A 46 18.51 -2.00 8.83
C VAL A 46 19.70 -2.30 7.92
N ALA A 47 19.46 -2.84 6.73
CA ALA A 47 20.51 -3.32 5.83
C ALA A 47 21.19 -2.23 5.00
N LEU A 48 20.52 -1.10 4.73
CA LEU A 48 21.02 -0.07 3.82
C LEU A 48 21.51 1.19 4.56
N PRO A 49 22.57 1.85 4.06
CA PRO A 49 22.89 3.22 4.44
C PRO A 49 21.70 4.15 4.21
N ARG A 50 21.52 5.17 5.06
CA ARG A 50 20.34 6.07 5.01
C ARG A 50 20.10 6.70 3.63
N SER A 51 21.15 7.06 2.90
CA SER A 51 21.04 7.60 1.54
C SER A 51 20.48 6.57 0.55
N ALA A 52 20.99 5.33 0.58
CA ALA A 52 20.51 4.25 -0.26
C ALA A 52 19.06 3.86 0.07
N PHE A 53 18.71 3.75 1.35
CA PHE A 53 17.33 3.54 1.80
C PHE A 53 16.39 4.64 1.29
N THR A 54 16.77 5.90 1.44
CA THR A 54 16.00 7.07 0.98
C THR A 54 15.79 7.01 -0.54
N THR A 55 16.82 6.68 -1.32
CA THR A 55 16.73 6.54 -2.78
C THR A 55 15.80 5.39 -3.18
N LEU A 56 15.90 4.24 -2.51
CA LEU A 56 15.03 3.10 -2.76
C LEU A 56 13.57 3.43 -2.45
N GLN A 57 13.30 4.01 -1.27
CA GLN A 57 11.94 4.37 -0.86
C GLN A 57 11.29 5.40 -1.78
N LYS A 58 12.05 6.37 -2.31
CA LYS A 58 11.57 7.32 -3.32
C LYS A 58 10.97 6.65 -4.55
N ARG A 59 11.53 5.50 -4.95
CA ARG A 59 11.07 4.71 -6.11
C ARG A 59 9.97 3.72 -5.75
N ILE A 60 10.05 3.09 -4.58
CA ILE A 60 9.07 2.08 -4.15
C ILE A 60 7.74 2.74 -3.78
N PHE A 61 7.74 3.83 -3.01
CA PHE A 61 6.51 4.47 -2.51
C PHE A 61 5.45 4.74 -3.59
N PRO A 62 5.74 5.39 -4.73
CA PRO A 62 4.72 5.66 -5.73
C PRO A 62 4.18 4.37 -6.34
N ILE A 63 5.05 3.39 -6.66
CA ILE A 63 4.66 2.10 -7.21
C ILE A 63 3.75 1.37 -6.21
N TYR A 64 4.15 1.35 -4.94
CA TYR A 64 3.40 0.70 -3.88
C TYR A 64 1.99 1.28 -3.71
N PHE A 65 1.84 2.61 -3.60
CA PHE A 65 0.51 3.22 -3.43
C PHE A 65 -0.38 3.06 -4.66
N TRP A 66 0.20 3.07 -5.86
CA TRP A 66 -0.53 2.76 -7.08
C TRP A 66 -1.03 1.31 -7.07
N THR A 67 -0.14 0.36 -6.77
CA THR A 67 -0.48 -1.07 -6.69
C THR A 67 -1.53 -1.32 -5.62
N GLN A 68 -1.40 -0.74 -4.42
CA GLN A 68 -2.37 -0.83 -3.35
C GLN A 68 -3.75 -0.33 -3.79
N THR A 69 -3.82 0.89 -4.31
CA THR A 69 -5.09 1.50 -4.75
C THR A 69 -5.73 0.67 -5.87
N THR A 70 -4.93 0.22 -6.82
CA THR A 70 -5.40 -0.60 -7.96
C THR A 70 -5.95 -1.93 -7.47
N LEU A 71 -5.24 -2.63 -6.59
CA LEU A 71 -5.67 -3.92 -6.08
C LEU A 71 -6.93 -3.83 -5.20
N VAL A 72 -7.09 -2.76 -4.40
CA VAL A 72 -8.35 -2.50 -3.67
C VAL A 72 -9.52 -2.35 -4.65
N ILE A 73 -9.35 -1.55 -5.71
CA ILE A 73 -10.38 -1.33 -6.73
C ILE A 73 -10.72 -2.64 -7.47
N LEU A 74 -9.71 -3.37 -7.94
CA LEU A 74 -9.91 -4.64 -8.65
C LEU A 74 -10.58 -5.69 -7.77
N SER A 75 -10.19 -5.77 -6.49
CA SER A 75 -10.83 -6.65 -5.52
C SER A 75 -12.29 -6.26 -5.27
N ALA A 76 -12.61 -4.97 -5.18
CA ALA A 76 -13.99 -4.50 -5.07
C ALA A 76 -14.82 -4.78 -6.34
N LEU A 77 -14.25 -4.57 -7.53
CA LEU A 77 -14.91 -4.83 -8.82
C LEU A 77 -15.25 -6.30 -9.02
N THR A 78 -14.41 -7.19 -8.50
CA THR A 78 -14.59 -8.64 -8.60
C THR A 78 -15.37 -9.24 -7.43
N PHE A 79 -15.86 -8.42 -6.50
CA PHE A 79 -16.55 -8.91 -5.31
C PHE A 79 -17.75 -9.83 -5.65
N PRO A 80 -17.78 -11.09 -5.20
CA PRO A 80 -18.82 -12.04 -5.64
C PRO A 80 -20.19 -11.79 -4.97
N PRO A 81 -21.31 -12.15 -5.64
CA PRO A 81 -21.40 -12.67 -7.01
C PRO A 81 -21.32 -11.61 -8.13
N ASP A 82 -21.79 -10.39 -7.89
CA ASP A 82 -22.09 -9.40 -8.95
C ASP A 82 -21.19 -8.15 -8.93
N GLY A 83 -19.99 -8.25 -8.36
CA GLY A 83 -19.05 -7.15 -8.22
C GLY A 83 -19.53 -6.07 -7.23
N ILE A 84 -19.43 -4.81 -7.63
CA ILE A 84 -19.77 -3.64 -6.80
C ILE A 84 -21.22 -3.70 -6.31
N ALA A 85 -22.16 -4.22 -7.12
CA ALA A 85 -23.56 -4.33 -6.72
C ALA A 85 -23.73 -5.16 -5.43
N SER A 86 -23.01 -6.29 -5.35
CA SER A 86 -22.97 -7.14 -4.16
C SER A 86 -22.34 -6.45 -2.95
N LEU A 87 -21.36 -5.58 -3.19
CA LEU A 87 -20.70 -4.79 -2.14
C LEU A 87 -21.63 -3.72 -1.55
N VAL A 88 -22.49 -3.11 -2.37
CA VAL A 88 -23.51 -2.12 -1.93
C VAL A 88 -24.57 -2.77 -1.07
N VAL A 89 -25.01 -3.98 -1.43
CA VAL A 89 -25.96 -4.77 -0.63
C VAL A 89 -25.33 -5.16 0.71
N ARG A 90 -24.06 -5.55 0.70
CA ARG A 90 -23.30 -5.96 1.90
C ARG A 90 -22.63 -4.78 2.59
N LYS A 91 -23.44 -3.90 3.19
CA LYS A 91 -23.01 -2.63 3.80
C LYS A 91 -21.73 -2.72 4.63
N THR A 92 -21.58 -3.74 5.49
CA THR A 92 -20.36 -3.89 6.32
C THR A 92 -19.12 -4.11 5.47
N ASP A 93 -19.18 -4.98 4.48
CA ASP A 93 -18.04 -5.29 3.61
C ASP A 93 -17.75 -4.06 2.73
N GLY A 94 -18.77 -3.37 2.23
CA GLY A 94 -18.63 -2.11 1.52
C GLY A 94 -17.98 -0.99 2.35
N ILE A 95 -18.29 -0.87 3.63
CA ILE A 95 -17.63 0.08 4.54
C ILE A 95 -16.14 -0.25 4.69
N LEU A 96 -15.78 -1.53 4.84
CA LEU A 96 -14.37 -1.94 4.95
C LEU A 96 -13.58 -1.60 3.68
N TYR A 97 -14.16 -1.85 2.50
CA TYR A 97 -13.57 -1.45 1.23
C TYR A 97 -13.48 0.07 1.06
N ALA A 98 -14.50 0.82 1.48
CA ALA A 98 -14.48 2.29 1.43
C ALA A 98 -13.39 2.87 2.34
N VAL A 99 -13.21 2.30 3.55
CA VAL A 99 -12.14 2.70 4.49
C VAL A 99 -10.76 2.39 3.90
N ALA A 100 -10.56 1.18 3.38
CA ALA A 100 -9.29 0.80 2.76
C ALA A 100 -8.97 1.65 1.52
N LEU A 101 -9.96 1.86 0.63
CA LEU A 101 -9.80 2.69 -0.55
C LEU A 101 -9.53 4.14 -0.20
N GLY A 102 -10.27 4.71 0.76
CA GLY A 102 -10.05 6.07 1.24
C GLY A 102 -8.63 6.25 1.81
N ALA A 103 -8.17 5.30 2.62
CA ALA A 103 -6.81 5.31 3.15
C ALA A 103 -5.75 5.18 2.05
N ALA A 104 -5.93 4.26 1.10
CA ALA A 104 -5.04 4.07 -0.04
C ALA A 104 -4.98 5.32 -0.94
N MET A 105 -6.11 5.95 -1.24
CA MET A 105 -6.18 7.17 -2.06
C MET A 105 -5.53 8.36 -1.35
N LEU A 106 -5.76 8.55 -0.05
CA LEU A 106 -5.08 9.59 0.73
C LEU A 106 -3.57 9.37 0.74
N ASN A 107 -3.12 8.12 0.86
CA ASN A 107 -1.72 7.77 0.72
C ASN A 107 -1.17 8.07 -0.67
N LEU A 108 -1.88 7.72 -1.74
CA LEU A 108 -1.43 7.93 -3.10
C LEU A 108 -1.36 9.43 -3.46
N MET A 109 -2.43 10.17 -3.20
CA MET A 109 -2.60 11.53 -3.70
C MET A 109 -1.97 12.59 -2.78
N VAL A 110 -2.11 12.41 -1.46
CA VAL A 110 -1.79 13.45 -0.48
C VAL A 110 -0.45 13.16 0.20
N TYR A 111 -0.32 12.04 0.89
CA TYR A 111 0.82 11.82 1.78
C TYR A 111 2.03 11.22 1.07
N GLY A 112 1.84 10.40 0.04
CA GLY A 112 2.90 9.85 -0.79
C GLY A 112 3.64 10.96 -1.55
N SER A 113 2.88 11.83 -2.23
CA SER A 113 3.44 12.98 -2.95
C SER A 113 4.14 13.97 -2.00
N GLN A 114 3.57 14.27 -0.84
CA GLN A 114 4.19 15.14 0.17
C GLN A 114 5.47 14.53 0.74
N THR A 115 5.48 13.23 1.05
CA THR A 115 6.66 12.56 1.59
C THR A 115 7.81 12.57 0.57
N GLN A 116 7.52 12.31 -0.70
CA GLN A 116 8.52 12.39 -1.77
C GLN A 116 9.10 13.79 -1.92
N ARG A 117 8.25 14.83 -1.96
CA ARG A 117 8.70 16.23 -2.03
C ARG A 117 9.60 16.58 -0.85
N ALA A 118 9.16 16.30 0.37
CA ALA A 118 9.96 16.56 1.57
C ALA A 118 11.31 15.81 1.57
N MET A 119 11.38 14.58 1.03
CA MET A 119 12.64 13.86 0.86
C MET A 119 13.56 14.44 -0.23
N VAL A 120 13.00 15.07 -1.26
CA VAL A 120 13.79 15.78 -2.29
C VAL A 120 14.32 17.09 -1.72
N ASP A 121 13.50 17.83 -1.01
CA ASP A 121 13.86 19.11 -0.40
C ASP A 121 14.93 18.92 0.70
N CYS A 122 14.80 17.89 1.54
CA CYS A 122 15.84 17.53 2.52
C CYS A 122 17.20 17.21 1.87
N VAL A 123 17.20 16.62 0.67
CA VAL A 123 18.44 16.30 -0.04
C VAL A 123 19.07 17.57 -0.62
N HIS A 124 18.28 18.42 -1.29
CA HIS A 124 18.77 19.69 -1.83
C HIS A 124 19.34 20.58 -0.73
N GLN A 125 18.61 20.73 0.37
CA GLN A 125 19.07 21.53 1.49
C GLN A 125 20.31 20.92 2.16
N GLY A 126 20.38 19.58 2.27
CA GLY A 126 21.58 18.91 2.76
C GLY A 126 22.83 19.16 1.90
N THR A 127 22.67 19.33 0.57
CA THR A 127 23.76 19.72 -0.33
C THR A 127 24.14 21.18 -0.15
N ARG A 128 23.17 22.09 -0.05
CA ARG A 128 23.40 23.53 0.18
C ARG A 128 24.13 23.77 1.49
N ASP A 129 23.67 23.14 2.57
CA ASP A 129 24.28 23.27 3.90
C ASP A 129 25.75 22.79 3.89
N ARG A 130 26.11 21.77 3.10
CA ARG A 130 27.50 21.30 2.96
C ARG A 130 28.40 22.32 2.27
N LEU A 131 27.93 22.90 1.16
CA LEU A 131 28.67 23.94 0.43
C LEU A 131 28.85 25.20 1.31
N SER A 132 27.82 25.58 2.06
CA SER A 132 27.89 26.73 2.98
C SER A 132 28.82 26.51 4.18
N VAL A 133 29.03 25.25 4.61
CA VAL A 133 29.98 24.89 5.68
C VAL A 133 31.43 24.86 5.18
N GLU A 134 31.67 24.51 3.92
CA GLU A 134 33.01 24.70 3.30
C GLU A 134 33.41 26.18 3.26
N GLU A 135 32.43 27.10 3.16
CA GLU A 135 32.66 28.55 3.12
C GLU A 135 32.72 29.24 4.50
N ARG A 136 32.27 28.60 5.60
CA ARG A 136 32.29 29.19 6.97
C ARG A 136 32.51 28.15 8.07
N PRO A 137 33.39 28.40 9.07
CA PRO A 137 33.64 27.42 10.11
C PRO A 137 32.43 27.27 11.06
N VAL A 138 31.91 26.05 11.07
CA VAL A 138 31.27 25.30 12.18
C VAL A 138 30.25 26.05 13.03
N SER A 139 28.98 26.00 12.59
CA SER A 139 27.88 25.81 13.54
C SER A 139 27.56 24.31 13.58
N ASN A 140 27.74 23.67 14.74
CA ASN A 140 27.57 22.22 14.96
C ASN A 140 26.10 21.74 14.92
N GLY A 141 25.24 22.39 14.14
CA GLY A 141 23.81 22.15 14.11
C GLY A 141 23.25 22.00 12.70
N LEU A 142 22.16 21.25 12.57
CA LEU A 142 21.31 21.30 11.38
C LEU A 142 20.80 22.73 11.18
N SER A 143 20.79 23.20 9.93
CA SER A 143 20.18 24.50 9.63
C SER A 143 18.71 24.52 10.10
N PRO A 144 18.19 25.69 10.54
CA PRO A 144 16.78 25.82 10.92
C PRO A 144 15.82 25.34 9.81
N GLU A 145 16.22 25.54 8.55
CA GLU A 145 15.51 25.07 7.36
C GLU A 145 15.49 23.53 7.29
N MET A 146 16.62 22.85 7.50
CA MET A 146 16.68 21.38 7.59
C MET A 146 15.81 20.81 8.72
N VAL A 147 15.76 21.49 9.87
CA VAL A 147 14.90 21.07 11.00
C VAL A 147 13.42 21.14 10.61
N ARG A 148 13.01 22.22 9.94
CA ARG A 148 11.63 22.39 9.44
C ARG A 148 11.27 21.30 8.42
N LEU A 149 12.15 21.06 7.45
CA LEU A 149 11.97 20.05 6.41
C LEU A 149 11.83 18.63 6.97
N ARG A 150 12.66 18.27 7.96
CA ARG A 150 12.58 16.98 8.66
C ARG A 150 11.28 16.81 9.43
N LYS A 151 10.73 17.88 10.03
CA LYS A 151 9.40 17.82 10.69
C LYS A 151 8.29 17.55 9.69
N VAL A 152 8.31 18.20 8.53
CA VAL A 152 7.32 17.96 7.46
C VAL A 152 7.42 16.52 6.95
N PHE A 153 8.63 16.05 6.66
CA PHE A 153 8.88 14.67 6.26
C PHE A 153 8.36 13.67 7.31
N SER A 154 8.74 13.86 8.57
CA SER A 154 8.34 12.96 9.66
C SER A 154 6.83 12.90 9.83
N ARG A 155 6.13 14.04 9.76
CA ARG A 155 4.67 14.09 9.84
C ARG A 155 4.01 13.38 8.66
N ALA A 156 4.44 13.68 7.43
CA ALA A 156 3.88 13.06 6.23
C ALA A 156 4.10 11.54 6.23
N HIS A 157 5.32 11.10 6.58
CA HIS A 157 5.66 9.69 6.68
C HIS A 157 4.85 8.97 7.77
N ALA A 158 4.67 9.59 8.94
CA ALA A 158 3.84 9.04 10.00
C ALA A 158 2.39 8.85 9.52
N MET A 159 1.79 9.85 8.89
CA MET A 159 0.42 9.72 8.35
C MET A 159 0.30 8.58 7.35
N THR A 160 1.32 8.40 6.50
CA THR A 160 1.37 7.28 5.57
C THR A 160 1.31 5.92 6.27
N ILE A 161 2.11 5.73 7.32
CA ILE A 161 2.11 4.49 8.11
C ILE A 161 0.73 4.23 8.72
N HIS A 162 0.10 5.24 9.31
CA HIS A 162 -1.19 5.09 9.97
C HIS A 162 -2.31 4.75 8.99
N LEU A 163 -2.39 5.45 7.86
CA LEU A 163 -3.35 5.15 6.81
C LEU A 163 -3.14 3.74 6.25
N ASN A 164 -1.88 3.31 6.12
CA ASN A 164 -1.61 1.95 5.68
C ASN A 164 -2.08 0.90 6.68
N LEU A 165 -1.89 1.15 7.97
CA LEU A 165 -2.35 0.26 9.03
C LEU A 165 -3.89 0.20 9.10
N VAL A 166 -4.57 1.32 8.85
CA VAL A 166 -6.04 1.38 8.73
C VAL A 166 -6.51 0.52 7.56
N SER A 167 -5.86 0.61 6.39
CA SER A 167 -6.17 -0.24 5.23
C SER A 167 -5.98 -1.73 5.55
N ILE A 168 -4.82 -2.10 6.11
CA ILE A 168 -4.52 -3.47 6.54
C ILE A 168 -5.56 -3.98 7.52
N GLY A 169 -5.92 -3.19 8.54
CA GLY A 169 -6.92 -3.56 9.53
C GLY A 169 -8.29 -3.83 8.90
N ALA A 170 -8.73 -2.94 7.99
CA ALA A 170 -10.00 -3.12 7.27
C ALA A 170 -9.98 -4.39 6.40
N MET A 171 -8.88 -4.65 5.69
CA MET A 171 -8.73 -5.83 4.84
C MET A 171 -8.60 -7.13 5.64
N LEU A 172 -7.94 -7.12 6.80
CA LEU A 172 -7.90 -8.28 7.71
C LEU A 172 -9.29 -8.62 8.26
N VAL A 173 -10.05 -7.62 8.71
CA VAL A 173 -11.44 -7.83 9.16
C VAL A 173 -12.30 -8.36 8.01
N TYR A 174 -12.12 -7.83 6.80
CA TYR A 174 -12.80 -8.34 5.62
C TYR A 174 -12.41 -9.81 5.34
N GLY A 175 -11.13 -10.14 5.39
CA GLY A 175 -10.61 -11.51 5.23
C GLY A 175 -11.21 -12.49 6.21
N TRP A 176 -11.33 -12.10 7.48
CA TRP A 176 -11.99 -12.91 8.49
C TRP A 176 -13.45 -13.21 8.14
N ARG A 177 -14.18 -12.18 7.69
CA ARG A 177 -15.59 -12.31 7.27
C ARG A 177 -15.72 -13.12 5.98
N LEU A 178 -14.77 -13.02 5.06
CA LEU A 178 -14.72 -13.83 3.86
C LEU A 178 -14.49 -15.30 4.24
N GLY A 179 -13.50 -15.57 5.09
CA GLY A 179 -13.17 -16.92 5.57
C GLY A 179 -14.32 -17.59 6.33
N SER A 180 -15.06 -16.86 7.16
CA SER A 180 -16.21 -17.41 7.89
C SER A 180 -17.39 -17.82 7.01
N ARG A 181 -17.38 -17.47 5.72
CA ARG A 181 -18.42 -17.80 4.74
C ARG A 181 -17.98 -18.90 3.77
N LEU A 182 -16.70 -19.27 3.79
CA LEU A 182 -16.21 -20.38 2.99
C LEU A 182 -16.72 -21.67 3.63
N SER A 183 -17.51 -22.44 2.87
CA SER A 183 -17.88 -23.80 3.24
C SER A 183 -16.65 -24.69 3.08
N VAL A 184 -15.95 -24.92 4.18
CA VAL A 184 -14.92 -25.96 4.24
C VAL A 184 -15.66 -27.26 4.52
N GLU A 185 -15.81 -28.12 3.50
CA GLU A 185 -16.23 -29.50 3.74
C GLU A 185 -15.19 -30.16 4.65
N THR A 186 -15.56 -30.31 5.91
CA THR A 186 -14.81 -31.09 6.88
C THR A 186 -15.31 -32.52 6.71
N GLN A 187 -14.46 -33.36 6.12
CA GLN A 187 -14.65 -34.82 6.11
C GLN A 187 -14.66 -35.39 7.53
#